data_AF-A0A8T3LIY2-F1
#
_entry.id   AF-A0A8T3LIY2-F1
#
_cell.length_a   1.000
_cell.length_b   1.000
_cell.length_c   1.000
_cell.angle_alpha   90.00
_cell.angle_beta   90.00
_cell.angle_gamma   90.00
#
_symmetry.space_group_name_H-M   'P 1'
#
loop_
_entity.id
_entity.type
_entity.pdbx_description
1 polymer ?
#
loop_
_entity_poly.entity_id
_entity_poly.type
_entity_poly.pdbx_seq_one_letter_code
_entity_poly.pdbx_strand_id
1 'polypeptide(L)'
;MRLVEVRLLDGPNVYRLEPTVKIEVIVGRPRTWYGERLPERHAIVRLGQPVPRREAPAIVLDLAGWVTRLHQLSGADDWLQKAGAARRRNVPVNIHRSSDPGHWIVAFPWREQQRAQAVAEGALKLAARTAEPSRARPTPRTGTGRLLTRAIDSVRAAETSPPVWITDEHRRVPAVSISGTNGKSTTTRMLTHIFVAAGRRVGTTTSDGVLIDEKLIEEGDLTGPQGARSVLEHAGLDVAVLETARGGIVLRGVGYQSNDASILTNVSSDHLDLMGLHTLPELAEVKSVVCRITKPHGAVVLNADDRLVASVSRRVAAPVSFFSLRPRSREVMRHVGRGGRAMVLDDGWLVELDGAHRTRILRADEAPATLLGMARHNIGNALAAAAGARALGATIEEVAAGLRSYLPSAELAPGRLNLYRREELVVIVDFAHNEAGLSVVLDVAEGMSGSRRRRRKPLTVVVGTAGDRPDDTLRGIGRIAAQRADRLFVKETLRYLRGRTRE
;
A
#
# COMPACT_ATOMS: atom_id res chain seq x y z
N MET A 1 21.00 -4.77 23.49
CA MET A 1 20.22 -4.24 22.36
C MET A 1 21.11 -4.25 21.13
N ARG A 2 20.62 -4.68 19.97
CA ARG A 2 21.36 -4.70 18.69
C ARG A 2 20.58 -3.91 17.64
N LEU A 3 21.27 -3.06 16.88
CA LEU A 3 20.65 -2.32 15.76
C LEU A 3 20.27 -3.31 14.64
N VAL A 4 19.05 -3.17 14.11
CA VAL A 4 18.61 -3.83 12.87
C VAL A 4 18.79 -2.87 11.71
N GLU A 5 18.15 -1.70 11.79
CA GLU A 5 18.25 -0.66 10.79
C GLU A 5 17.93 0.73 11.35
N VAL A 6 18.45 1.76 10.69
CA VAL A 6 17.93 3.12 10.74
C VAL A 6 17.42 3.45 9.35
N ARG A 7 16.15 3.85 9.25
CA ARG A 7 15.51 4.16 7.97
C ARG A 7 14.85 5.53 8.03
N LEU A 8 15.16 6.35 7.03
CA LEU A 8 14.49 7.62 6.77
C LEU A 8 13.34 7.36 5.81
N LEU A 9 12.12 7.64 6.26
CA LEU A 9 10.91 7.59 5.46
C LEU A 9 10.57 9.03 5.08
N ASP A 10 10.52 9.31 3.78
CA ASP A 10 10.42 10.66 3.22
C ASP A 10 9.01 11.25 3.30
N GLY A 11 8.00 10.43 3.59
CA GLY A 11 6.62 10.88 3.74
C GLY A 11 5.75 9.95 4.57
N PRO A 12 4.41 10.03 4.43
CA PRO A 12 3.47 9.29 5.25
C PRO A 12 3.71 7.78 5.18
N ASN A 13 3.70 7.13 6.32
CA ASN A 13 4.07 5.73 6.47
C ASN A 13 3.21 5.05 7.54
N VAL A 14 3.52 3.78 7.82
CA VAL A 14 2.70 2.97 8.73
C VAL A 14 2.70 3.53 10.17
N TYR A 15 3.82 4.09 10.62
CA TYR A 15 4.06 4.56 11.99
C TYR A 15 3.56 6.00 12.21
N ARG A 16 3.77 6.88 11.22
CA ARG A 16 3.30 8.28 11.26
C ARG A 16 2.93 8.74 9.85
N LEU A 17 1.97 9.65 9.74
CA LEU A 17 1.53 10.21 8.46
C LEU A 17 2.35 11.45 8.05
N GLU A 18 3.66 11.40 8.30
CA GLU A 18 4.63 12.48 8.02
C GLU A 18 6.04 11.86 7.87
N PRO A 19 7.02 12.60 7.33
CA PRO A 19 8.39 12.11 7.21
C PRO A 19 8.94 11.65 8.57
N THR A 20 9.46 10.42 8.64
CA THR A 20 9.75 9.72 9.90
C THR A 20 11.09 8.99 9.87
N VAL A 21 11.88 9.12 10.92
CA VAL A 21 12.99 8.21 11.21
C VAL A 21 12.43 6.98 11.91
N LYS A 22 12.72 5.80 11.38
CA LYS A 22 12.48 4.49 11.98
C LYS A 22 13.82 3.94 12.47
N ILE A 23 13.99 3.82 13.78
CA ILE A 23 15.11 3.06 14.38
C ILE A 23 14.57 1.71 14.82
N GLU A 24 15.02 0.63 14.21
CA GLU A 24 14.64 -0.73 14.60
C GLU A 24 15.78 -1.43 15.35
N VAL A 25 15.46 -1.99 16.52
CA VAL A 25 16.41 -2.65 17.40
C VAL A 25 15.87 -3.99 17.89
N ILE A 26 16.76 -4.93 18.15
CA ILE A 26 16.46 -6.20 18.81
C ILE A 26 16.86 -6.11 20.28
N VAL A 27 15.95 -6.51 21.16
CA VAL A 27 16.15 -6.61 22.61
C VAL A 27 15.97 -8.07 23.05
N GLY A 28 16.97 -8.62 23.74
CA GLY A 28 16.98 -10.02 24.18
C GLY A 28 17.75 -10.96 23.24
N ARG A 29 17.67 -12.27 23.50
CA ARG A 29 18.27 -13.30 22.62
C ARG A 29 17.40 -13.43 21.36
N PRO A 30 17.99 -13.42 20.15
CA PRO A 30 17.23 -13.67 18.94
C PRO A 30 16.64 -15.09 19.02
N ARG A 31 15.31 -15.18 19.00
CA ARG A 31 14.64 -16.46 18.75
C ARG A 31 14.47 -16.55 17.23
N THR A 32 15.33 -17.31 16.57
CA THR A 32 15.13 -17.69 15.17
C THR A 32 13.97 -18.67 15.11
N TRP A 33 12.96 -18.33 14.31
CA TRP A 33 11.85 -19.23 14.02
C TRP A 33 12.33 -20.34 13.09
N TYR A 34 12.57 -21.54 13.65
CA TYR A 34 12.68 -22.78 12.87
C TYR A 34 11.36 -23.54 13.01
N GLY A 35 10.57 -23.61 11.93
CA GLY A 35 9.37 -24.46 11.85
C GLY A 35 8.02 -23.75 11.98
N GLU A 36 7.02 -24.34 11.30
CA GLU A 36 5.62 -23.93 11.07
C GLU A 36 5.13 -22.67 11.78
N ARG A 37 5.03 -21.59 10.99
CA ARG A 37 4.36 -20.36 11.40
C ARG A 37 2.86 -20.64 11.51
N LEU A 38 2.33 -20.59 12.72
CA LEU A 38 0.91 -20.34 12.98
C LEU A 38 0.75 -18.82 13.19
N PRO A 39 0.59 -18.01 12.13
CA PRO A 39 0.45 -16.56 12.23
C PRO A 39 -0.71 -16.12 13.13
N GLU A 40 -1.70 -17.00 13.34
CA GLU A 40 -2.87 -16.73 14.19
C GLU A 40 -2.59 -16.85 15.70
N ARG A 41 -1.51 -17.55 16.10
CA ARG A 41 -1.20 -17.78 17.53
C ARG A 41 -0.38 -16.69 18.19
N HIS A 42 0.18 -15.76 17.41
CA HIS A 42 1.03 -14.69 17.92
C HIS A 42 0.26 -13.38 17.85
N ALA A 43 0.28 -12.62 18.96
CA ALA A 43 -0.52 -11.42 19.16
C ALA A 43 -0.50 -10.54 17.91
N ILE A 44 -1.69 -10.26 17.35
CA ILE A 44 -1.86 -9.33 16.22
C ILE A 44 -1.18 -8.02 16.60
N VAL A 45 0.02 -7.78 16.07
CA VAL A 45 0.72 -6.52 16.26
C VAL A 45 0.06 -5.51 15.35
N ARG A 46 -0.32 -4.36 15.91
CA ARG A 46 -0.76 -3.21 15.12
C ARG A 46 0.45 -2.32 14.91
N LEU A 47 1.08 -2.41 13.73
CA LEU A 47 2.36 -1.80 13.42
C LEU A 47 2.35 -0.28 13.68
N GLY A 48 1.28 0.39 13.28
CA GLY A 48 1.10 1.83 13.43
C GLY A 48 0.60 2.26 14.81
N GLN A 49 0.23 1.33 15.70
CA GLN A 49 -0.21 1.67 17.05
C GLN A 49 1.01 1.82 17.98
N PRO A 50 1.21 2.98 18.62
CA PRO A 50 2.25 3.12 19.63
C PRO A 50 1.99 2.19 20.82
N VAL A 51 3.05 1.56 21.32
CA VAL A 51 3.06 0.76 22.54
C VAL A 51 3.11 1.70 23.76
N PRO A 52 2.27 1.48 24.79
CA PRO A 52 2.38 2.23 26.05
C PRO A 52 3.78 2.12 26.65
N ARG A 53 4.32 3.22 27.19
CA ARG A 53 5.69 3.25 27.74
C ARG A 53 5.97 2.16 28.78
N ARG A 54 4.96 1.81 29.60
CA ARG A 54 5.06 0.76 30.63
C ARG A 54 5.30 -0.66 30.09
N GLU A 55 5.00 -0.88 28.81
CA GLU A 55 5.17 -2.17 28.13
C GLU A 55 6.48 -2.24 27.34
N ALA A 56 7.17 -1.11 27.16
CA ALA A 56 8.45 -1.05 26.45
C ALA A 56 9.63 -1.39 27.39
N PRO A 57 10.63 -2.16 26.93
CA PRO A 57 11.84 -2.43 27.70
C PRO A 57 12.57 -1.14 28.07
N ALA A 58 13.19 -1.09 29.25
CA ALA A 58 13.93 0.08 29.74
C ALA A 58 14.93 0.61 28.70
N ILE A 59 15.71 -0.27 28.07
CA ILE A 59 16.69 0.11 27.05
C ILE A 59 16.07 0.78 25.79
N VAL A 60 14.80 0.48 25.47
CA VAL A 60 14.05 1.12 24.37
C VAL A 60 13.51 2.47 24.81
N LEU A 61 13.05 2.58 26.07
CA LEU A 61 12.68 3.86 26.67
C LEU A 61 13.87 4.81 26.76
N ASP A 62 15.06 4.28 27.03
CA ASP A 62 16.30 5.04 27.09
C ASP A 62 16.68 5.59 25.72
N LEU A 63 16.60 4.75 24.69
CA LEU A 63 16.79 5.17 23.29
C LEU A 63 15.83 6.30 22.91
N ALA A 64 14.54 6.15 23.20
CA ALA A 64 13.54 7.19 22.94
C ALA A 64 13.80 8.47 23.76
N GLY A 65 14.30 8.34 25.00
CA GLY A 65 14.71 9.45 25.86
C GLY A 65 15.90 10.22 25.29
N TRP A 66 16.92 9.50 24.77
CA TRP A 66 18.07 10.12 24.13
C TRP A 66 17.73 10.82 22.81
N VAL A 67 16.82 10.26 22.00
CA VAL A 67 16.29 10.96 20.82
C VAL A 67 15.69 12.31 21.23
N THR A 68 14.84 12.32 22.27
CA THR A 68 14.19 13.54 22.77
C THR A 68 15.23 14.54 23.26
N ARG A 69 16.21 14.09 24.05
CA ARG A 69 17.23 14.94 24.68
C ARG A 69 18.22 15.51 23.67
N LEU A 70 18.60 14.76 22.64
CA LEU A 70 19.48 15.27 21.59
C LEU A 70 18.82 16.40 20.82
N HIS A 71 17.53 16.27 20.46
CA HIS A 71 16.81 17.36 19.81
C HIS A 71 16.85 18.65 20.63
N GLN A 72 16.50 18.56 21.93
CA GLN A 72 16.47 19.69 22.85
C GLN A 72 17.84 20.38 23.01
N LEU A 73 18.93 19.60 23.08
CA LEU A 73 20.27 20.15 23.35
C LEU A 73 20.95 20.67 22.08
N SER A 74 20.60 20.12 20.92
CA SER A 74 21.18 20.55 19.64
C SER A 74 20.40 21.67 18.96
N GLY A 75 19.15 21.95 19.36
CA GLY A 75 18.24 22.85 18.65
C GLY A 75 17.62 22.21 17.40
N ALA A 76 17.65 20.87 17.28
CA ALA A 76 17.10 20.20 16.10
C ALA A 76 15.55 20.24 16.04
N ASP A 77 14.91 20.77 17.08
CA ASP A 77 13.48 21.00 17.17
C ASP A 77 13.07 22.47 17.04
N ASP A 78 13.96 23.39 16.66
CA ASP A 78 13.65 24.82 16.45
C ASP A 78 12.46 25.04 15.49
N TRP A 79 12.25 24.13 14.55
CA TRP A 79 11.11 24.14 13.64
C TRP A 79 9.76 23.88 14.33
N LEU A 80 9.71 23.17 15.47
CA LEU A 80 8.49 22.95 16.25
C LEU A 80 7.98 24.27 16.85
N GLN A 81 8.89 25.20 17.18
CA GLN A 81 8.50 26.52 17.70
C GLN A 81 7.94 27.42 16.59
N LYS A 82 8.46 27.31 15.37
CA LYS A 82 8.01 28.11 14.20
C LYS A 82 6.67 27.63 13.61
N ALA A 83 6.32 26.35 13.76
CA ALA A 83 5.13 25.76 13.14
C ALA A 83 3.79 26.06 13.86
N GLY A 84 3.71 27.10 14.70
CA GLY A 84 2.47 27.47 15.41
C GLY A 84 1.98 26.42 16.44
N ALA A 85 2.78 25.40 16.73
CA ALA A 85 2.47 24.36 17.71
C ALA A 85 2.71 24.88 19.14
N ALA A 86 1.94 25.89 19.56
CA ALA A 86 2.04 26.61 20.84
C ALA A 86 1.90 25.74 22.13
N ARG A 87 1.90 24.41 22.02
CA ARG A 87 1.77 23.47 23.15
C ARG A 87 2.83 22.36 23.21
N ARG A 88 3.67 22.14 22.19
CA ARG A 88 4.64 21.02 22.20
C ARG A 88 6.07 21.53 22.34
N ARG A 89 6.65 21.34 23.53
CA ARG A 89 8.05 21.66 23.82
C ARG A 89 9.05 20.60 23.32
N ASN A 90 8.59 19.40 22.95
CA ASN A 90 9.45 18.27 22.59
C ASN A 90 9.00 17.59 21.29
N VAL A 91 9.96 17.04 20.55
CA VAL A 91 9.70 16.13 19.42
C VAL A 91 8.88 14.91 19.86
N PRO A 92 7.80 14.55 19.16
CA PRO A 92 7.00 13.37 19.51
C PRO A 92 7.72 12.07 19.09
N VAL A 93 8.16 11.30 20.08
CA VAL A 93 8.79 9.98 19.87
C VAL A 93 7.80 8.88 20.24
N ASN A 94 7.47 8.02 19.26
CA ASN A 94 6.62 6.86 19.46
C ASN A 94 7.45 5.58 19.52
N ILE A 95 6.99 4.60 20.29
CA ILE A 95 7.57 3.26 20.33
C ILE A 95 6.55 2.31 19.72
N HIS A 96 6.98 1.46 18.80
CA HIS A 96 6.17 0.46 18.13
C HIS A 96 6.79 -0.91 18.32
N ARG A 97 5.99 -1.95 18.11
CA ARG A 97 6.43 -3.34 18.13
C ARG A 97 6.42 -3.88 16.70
N SER A 98 7.41 -4.68 16.34
CA SER A 98 7.37 -5.51 15.14
C SER A 98 6.82 -6.90 15.49
N SER A 99 6.31 -7.60 14.49
CA SER A 99 5.88 -8.99 14.64
C SER A 99 7.06 -9.95 14.77
N ASP A 100 8.26 -9.53 14.39
CA ASP A 100 9.49 -10.25 14.70
C ASP A 100 9.76 -10.23 16.22
N PRO A 101 9.96 -11.39 16.88
CA PRO A 101 10.15 -11.44 18.33
C PRO A 101 11.34 -10.63 18.81
N GLY A 102 11.10 -9.76 19.79
CA GLY A 102 12.14 -8.92 20.40
C GLY A 102 12.51 -7.69 19.57
N HIS A 103 11.90 -7.48 18.40
CA HIS A 103 12.08 -6.28 17.59
C HIS A 103 11.20 -5.14 18.11
N TRP A 104 11.84 -3.99 18.32
CA TRP A 104 11.23 -2.74 18.78
C TRP A 104 11.61 -1.62 17.83
N ILE A 105 10.67 -0.70 17.61
CA ILE A 105 10.83 0.41 16.69
C ILE A 105 10.65 1.72 17.47
N VAL A 106 11.63 2.61 17.37
CA VAL A 106 11.53 3.99 17.85
C VAL A 106 11.34 4.90 16.65
N ALA A 107 10.23 5.63 16.60
CA ALA A 107 9.82 6.45 15.46
C ALA A 107 9.62 7.92 15.85
N PHE A 108 10.25 8.83 15.11
CA PHE A 108 10.14 10.29 15.34
C PHE A 108 10.17 11.06 14.01
N PRO A 109 9.52 12.23 13.92
CA PRO A 109 9.50 13.00 12.68
C PRO A 109 10.86 13.60 12.34
N TRP A 110 11.12 13.85 11.06
CA TRP A 110 12.31 14.59 10.61
C TRP A 110 12.02 15.61 9.52
N ARG A 111 12.89 16.62 9.44
CA ARG A 111 12.86 17.66 8.38
C ARG A 111 14.21 17.89 7.72
N GLU A 112 15.29 17.40 8.31
CA GLU A 112 16.65 17.61 7.82
C GLU A 112 17.39 16.28 7.89
N GLN A 113 17.73 15.73 6.73
CA GLN A 113 18.15 14.33 6.58
C GLN A 113 19.38 13.99 7.44
N GLN A 114 20.47 14.76 7.28
CA GLN A 114 21.73 14.49 7.98
C GLN A 114 21.59 14.74 9.49
N ARG A 115 20.84 15.77 9.92
CA ARG A 115 20.56 15.99 11.35
C ARG A 115 19.79 14.84 11.97
N ALA A 116 18.76 14.35 11.28
CA ALA A 116 17.95 13.23 11.74
C ALA A 116 18.76 11.94 11.89
N GLN A 117 19.67 11.68 10.94
CA GLN A 117 20.61 10.58 11.01
C GLN A 117 21.59 10.73 12.18
N ALA A 118 22.17 11.92 12.37
CA ALA A 118 23.08 12.21 13.48
C ALA A 118 22.38 12.03 14.85
N VAL A 119 21.12 12.44 14.98
CA VAL A 119 20.31 12.18 16.19
C VAL A 119 20.15 10.68 16.41
N ALA A 120 19.75 9.92 15.39
CA ALA A 120 19.52 8.48 15.50
C ALA A 120 20.79 7.74 15.94
N GLU A 121 21.92 8.02 15.28
CA GLU A 121 23.22 7.42 15.60
C GLU A 121 23.72 7.83 16.99
N GLY A 122 23.59 9.10 17.35
CA GLY A 122 23.95 9.61 18.68
C GLY A 122 23.12 8.94 19.78
N ALA A 123 21.81 8.84 19.58
CA ALA A 123 20.90 8.22 20.55
C ALA A 123 21.19 6.73 20.75
N LEU A 124 21.49 6.00 19.67
CA LEU A 124 21.90 4.59 19.73
C LEU A 124 23.19 4.40 20.53
N LYS A 125 24.23 5.21 20.25
CA LYS A 125 25.51 5.16 20.96
C LYS A 125 25.35 5.48 22.45
N LEU A 126 24.51 6.44 22.78
CA LEU A 126 24.22 6.84 24.17
C LEU A 126 23.41 5.76 24.90
N ALA A 127 22.33 5.24 24.30
CA ALA A 127 21.52 4.17 24.87
C ALA A 127 22.31 2.88 25.12
N ALA A 128 23.32 2.57 24.29
CA ALA A 128 24.20 1.43 24.51
C ALA A 128 25.10 1.57 25.75
N ARG A 129 25.34 2.79 26.24
CA ARG A 129 26.24 3.09 27.37
C ARG A 129 25.53 3.49 28.66
N THR A 130 24.22 3.73 28.63
CA THR A 130 23.45 4.20 29.78
C THR A 130 22.26 3.30 30.02
N ALA A 131 22.07 2.85 31.27
CA ALA A 131 20.89 2.09 31.68
C ALA A 131 19.70 2.98 32.09
N GLU A 132 19.89 4.30 32.27
CA GLU A 132 18.83 5.28 32.58
C GLU A 132 19.28 6.73 32.18
N PRO A 133 18.68 7.39 31.17
CA PRO A 133 18.95 8.79 30.83
C PRO A 133 18.41 9.80 31.87
N SER A 134 17.49 9.35 32.72
CA SER A 134 16.65 10.20 33.59
C SER A 134 17.23 10.51 34.96
N ARG A 135 18.26 9.79 35.44
CA ARG A 135 18.75 9.94 36.83
C ARG A 135 20.11 10.60 37.02
N ALA A 136 20.89 10.83 35.96
CA ALA A 136 22.14 11.59 36.05
C ALA A 136 22.30 12.57 34.89
N ARG A 137 22.59 13.85 35.17
CA ARG A 137 23.12 14.78 34.17
C ARG A 137 24.56 14.33 33.87
N PRO A 138 24.87 13.79 32.68
CA PRO A 138 26.24 13.40 32.37
C PRO A 138 27.10 14.67 32.43
N THR A 139 28.11 14.68 33.29
CA THR A 139 29.07 15.79 33.31
C THR A 139 30.06 15.61 32.16
N PRO A 140 30.57 16.69 31.53
CA PRO A 140 31.48 16.60 30.39
C PRO A 140 32.74 15.75 30.63
N ARG A 141 33.10 15.55 31.91
CA ARG A 141 34.26 14.74 32.33
C ARG A 141 34.03 13.23 32.22
N THR A 142 32.77 12.77 32.25
CA THR A 142 32.42 11.34 32.11
C THR A 142 32.53 10.85 30.67
N GLY A 143 32.72 9.54 30.47
CA GLY A 143 32.72 8.94 29.13
C GLY A 143 31.39 9.16 28.38
N THR A 144 30.27 9.16 29.10
CA THR A 144 28.93 9.47 28.57
C THR A 144 28.77 10.96 28.26
N GLY A 145 29.34 11.86 29.09
CA GLY A 145 29.33 13.30 28.83
C GLY A 145 30.10 13.68 27.58
N ARG A 146 31.31 13.14 27.38
CA ARG A 146 32.09 13.34 26.14
C ARG A 146 31.35 12.83 24.90
N LEU A 147 30.68 11.68 25.01
CA LEU A 147 29.87 11.14 23.92
C LEU A 147 28.66 12.04 23.62
N LEU A 148 27.99 12.55 24.63
CA LEU A 148 26.88 13.48 24.49
C LEU A 148 27.31 14.78 23.79
N THR A 149 28.43 15.38 24.19
CA THR A 149 28.99 16.57 23.53
C THR A 149 29.26 16.31 22.05
N ARG A 150 29.96 15.22 21.72
CA ARG A 150 30.22 14.84 20.32
C ARG A 150 28.94 14.63 19.52
N ALA A 151 27.92 14.01 20.12
CA ALA A 151 26.63 13.81 19.46
C ALA A 151 25.92 15.15 19.19
N ILE A 152 25.94 16.08 20.14
CA ILE A 152 25.37 17.43 19.96
C ILE A 152 26.10 18.18 18.84
N ASP A 153 27.43 18.17 18.86
CA ASP A 153 28.25 18.85 17.85
C ASP A 153 28.01 18.27 16.46
N SER A 154 27.91 16.94 16.35
CA SER A 154 27.59 16.26 15.09
C SER A 154 26.21 16.63 14.55
N VAL A 155 25.20 16.78 15.41
CA VAL A 155 23.85 17.20 14.97
C VAL A 155 23.86 18.67 14.52
N ARG A 156 24.60 19.54 15.21
CA ARG A 156 24.70 20.97 14.87
C ARG A 156 25.45 21.21 13.56
N ALA A 157 26.50 20.41 13.29
CA ALA A 157 27.33 20.53 12.10
C ALA A 157 26.71 19.91 10.83
N ALA A 158 25.67 19.08 10.97
CA ALA A 158 25.05 18.38 9.85
C ALA A 158 24.25 19.32 8.92
N GLU A 159 24.34 19.07 7.61
CA GLU A 159 23.65 19.87 6.58
C GLU A 159 22.15 19.58 6.53
N THR A 160 21.41 20.50 5.89
CA THR A 160 19.94 20.53 5.94
C THR A 160 19.33 20.22 4.57
N SER A 161 19.11 18.94 4.28
CA SER A 161 18.30 18.53 3.12
C SER A 161 16.90 18.10 3.57
N PRO A 162 15.82 18.65 3.00
CA PRO A 162 14.46 18.28 3.37
C PRO A 162 14.07 16.88 2.87
N PRO A 163 12.99 16.29 3.41
CA PRO A 163 12.42 15.06 2.88
C PRO A 163 12.05 15.20 1.41
N VAL A 164 12.28 14.14 0.65
CA VAL A 164 11.96 14.09 -0.78
C VAL A 164 10.52 13.65 -0.95
N TRP A 165 9.59 14.59 -0.85
CA TRP A 165 8.16 14.38 -1.00
C TRP A 165 7.43 15.65 -1.49
N ILE A 166 6.21 15.49 -2.00
CA ILE A 166 5.39 16.59 -2.48
C ILE A 166 4.36 16.97 -1.41
N THR A 167 4.49 18.19 -0.88
CA THR A 167 3.52 18.74 0.07
C THR A 167 2.26 19.22 -0.64
N ASP A 168 1.16 19.40 0.10
CA ASP A 168 -0.09 19.90 -0.47
C ASP A 168 0.04 21.32 -1.04
N GLU A 169 0.93 22.13 -0.49
CA GLU A 169 1.26 23.47 -1.00
C GLU A 169 1.92 23.42 -2.39
N HIS A 170 2.75 22.41 -2.65
CA HIS A 170 3.45 22.26 -3.92
C HIS A 170 2.67 21.39 -4.93
N ARG A 171 1.65 20.68 -4.49
CA ARG A 171 0.84 19.80 -5.35
C ARG A 171 -0.15 20.63 -6.17
N ARG A 172 -0.09 20.47 -7.50
CA ARG A 172 -0.88 21.27 -8.45
C ARG A 172 -2.16 20.60 -8.94
N VAL A 173 -2.27 19.28 -8.75
CA VAL A 173 -3.33 18.46 -9.35
C VAL A 173 -3.99 17.56 -8.30
N PRO A 174 -5.30 17.32 -8.41
CA PRO A 174 -5.97 16.33 -7.58
C PRO A 174 -5.42 14.93 -7.84
N ALA A 175 -5.36 14.10 -6.79
CA ALA A 175 -4.74 12.78 -6.86
C ALA A 175 -5.64 11.69 -6.29
N VAL A 176 -5.65 10.54 -6.97
CA VAL A 176 -6.19 9.27 -6.44
C VAL A 176 -5.06 8.31 -6.17
N SER A 177 -4.99 7.77 -4.95
CA SER A 177 -4.00 6.74 -4.59
C SER A 177 -4.63 5.35 -4.53
N ILE A 178 -4.11 4.38 -5.28
CA ILE A 178 -4.64 3.01 -5.32
C ILE A 178 -3.65 2.04 -4.67
N SER A 179 -4.12 1.25 -3.72
CA SER A 179 -3.36 0.13 -3.15
C SER A 179 -4.22 -1.14 -3.02
N GLY A 180 -3.57 -2.25 -2.71
CA GLY A 180 -4.18 -3.58 -2.66
C GLY A 180 -3.20 -4.71 -3.00
N THR A 181 -3.59 -5.95 -2.77
CA THR A 181 -2.80 -7.12 -3.23
C THR A 181 -3.00 -7.31 -4.72
N ASN A 182 -4.22 -7.58 -5.17
CA ASN A 182 -4.56 -7.80 -6.58
C ASN A 182 -5.48 -6.69 -7.13
N GLY A 183 -5.48 -6.50 -8.45
CA GLY A 183 -6.39 -5.57 -9.14
C GLY A 183 -5.98 -4.08 -9.10
N LYS A 184 -4.84 -3.73 -8.50
CA LYS A 184 -4.31 -2.35 -8.46
C LYS A 184 -4.18 -1.77 -9.86
N SER A 185 -3.30 -2.34 -10.69
CA SER A 185 -3.00 -1.82 -12.03
C SER A 185 -4.23 -1.81 -12.93
N THR A 186 -5.11 -2.81 -12.83
CA THR A 186 -6.37 -2.83 -13.59
C THR A 186 -7.30 -1.70 -13.16
N THR A 187 -7.47 -1.48 -11.85
CA THR A 187 -8.28 -0.37 -11.32
C THR A 187 -7.68 0.98 -11.70
N THR A 188 -6.36 1.13 -11.57
CA THR A 188 -5.61 2.33 -11.99
C THR A 188 -5.87 2.61 -13.47
N ARG A 189 -5.71 1.62 -14.36
CA ARG A 189 -5.90 1.78 -15.81
C ARG A 189 -7.34 2.09 -16.19
N MET A 190 -8.33 1.42 -15.57
CA MET A 190 -9.75 1.75 -15.78
C MET A 190 -10.07 3.18 -15.34
N LEU A 191 -9.56 3.62 -14.18
CA LEU A 191 -9.76 4.97 -13.68
C LEU A 191 -9.10 6.02 -14.57
N THR A 192 -7.87 5.77 -15.01
CA THR A 192 -7.18 6.61 -16.00
C THR A 192 -8.00 6.73 -17.28
N HIS A 193 -8.48 5.60 -17.83
CA HIS A 193 -9.26 5.59 -19.06
C HIS A 193 -10.58 6.35 -18.92
N ILE A 194 -11.27 6.25 -17.77
CA ILE A 194 -12.49 7.03 -17.51
C ILE A 194 -12.20 8.53 -17.64
N PHE A 195 -11.13 9.02 -17.00
CA PHE A 195 -10.80 10.44 -17.06
C PHE A 195 -10.30 10.89 -18.43
N VAL A 196 -9.50 10.07 -19.12
CA VAL A 196 -9.05 10.37 -20.49
C VAL A 196 -10.24 10.42 -21.46
N ALA A 197 -11.18 9.47 -21.37
CA ALA A 197 -12.41 9.47 -22.15
C ALA A 197 -13.32 10.68 -21.83
N ALA A 198 -13.26 11.19 -20.60
CA ALA A 198 -13.91 12.43 -20.19
C ALA A 198 -13.16 13.72 -20.61
N GLY A 199 -12.12 13.60 -21.45
CA GLY A 199 -11.36 14.74 -21.98
C GLY A 199 -10.36 15.36 -20.99
N ARG A 200 -10.03 14.68 -19.89
CA ARG A 200 -9.06 15.15 -18.91
C ARG A 200 -7.65 14.65 -19.24
N ARG A 201 -6.65 15.46 -18.92
CA ARG A 201 -5.23 15.13 -18.97
C ARG A 201 -4.82 14.36 -17.73
N VAL A 202 -4.33 13.13 -17.88
CA VAL A 202 -4.12 12.22 -16.75
C VAL A 202 -2.69 11.73 -16.69
N GLY A 203 -2.03 11.95 -15.55
CA GLY A 203 -0.76 11.30 -15.23
C GLY A 203 -0.99 10.08 -14.35
N THR A 204 -0.34 8.96 -14.67
CA THR A 204 -0.60 7.66 -14.05
C THR A 204 0.70 6.96 -13.66
N THR A 205 0.74 6.36 -12.47
CA THR A 205 1.79 5.39 -12.11
C THR A 205 1.22 3.98 -12.10
N THR A 206 1.95 3.03 -12.66
CA THR A 206 1.61 1.60 -12.65
C THR A 206 2.84 0.76 -12.35
N SER A 207 2.66 -0.56 -12.23
CA SER A 207 3.78 -1.52 -12.18
C SER A 207 4.63 -1.57 -13.47
N ASP A 208 4.13 -0.98 -14.57
CA ASP A 208 4.81 -0.98 -15.88
C ASP A 208 5.59 0.33 -16.11
N GLY A 209 5.22 1.41 -15.42
CA GLY A 209 5.87 2.71 -15.56
C GLY A 209 4.98 3.91 -15.28
N VAL A 210 5.44 5.07 -15.73
CA VAL A 210 4.69 6.34 -15.73
C VAL A 210 4.04 6.54 -17.09
N LEU A 211 2.75 6.86 -17.08
CA LEU A 211 1.97 7.13 -18.28
C LEU A 211 1.36 8.53 -18.23
N ILE A 212 1.28 9.19 -19.39
CA ILE A 212 0.51 10.42 -19.61
C ILE A 212 -0.51 10.13 -20.70
N ASP A 213 -1.80 10.32 -20.41
CA ASP A 213 -2.91 10.02 -21.32
C ASP A 213 -2.80 8.61 -21.93
N GLU A 214 -2.55 7.62 -21.05
CA GLU A 214 -2.37 6.20 -21.37
C GLU A 214 -1.11 5.84 -22.19
N LYS A 215 -0.25 6.82 -22.50
CA LYS A 215 1.03 6.59 -23.19
C LYS A 215 2.17 6.46 -22.20
N LEU A 216 2.93 5.38 -22.29
CA LEU A 216 4.12 5.13 -21.47
C LEU A 216 5.22 6.15 -21.81
N ILE A 217 5.70 6.88 -20.81
CA ILE A 217 6.78 7.87 -20.95
C ILE A 217 8.06 7.47 -20.20
N GLU A 218 7.93 6.62 -19.18
CA GLU A 218 9.05 6.07 -18.41
C GLU A 218 8.71 4.63 -18.04
N GLU A 219 9.56 3.68 -18.44
CA GLU A 219 9.37 2.25 -18.14
C GLU A 219 9.98 1.88 -16.78
N GLY A 220 9.28 1.04 -16.01
CA GLY A 220 9.80 0.47 -14.76
C GLY A 220 8.74 0.31 -13.67
N ASP A 221 9.06 -0.43 -12.61
CA ASP A 221 8.19 -0.51 -11.43
C ASP A 221 8.25 0.79 -10.62
N LEU A 222 7.39 1.74 -11.02
CA LEU A 222 7.32 3.09 -10.46
C LEU A 222 6.13 3.25 -9.50
N THR A 223 5.72 2.16 -8.84
CA THR A 223 4.61 2.11 -7.86
C THR A 223 4.98 2.64 -6.46
N GLY A 224 5.89 3.61 -6.41
CA GLY A 224 6.43 4.20 -5.18
C GLY A 224 6.65 5.72 -5.31
N PRO A 225 7.36 6.34 -4.35
CA PRO A 225 7.56 7.79 -4.31
C PRO A 225 8.14 8.40 -5.58
N GLN A 226 9.07 7.71 -6.26
CA GLN A 226 9.69 8.19 -7.48
C GLN A 226 8.67 8.40 -8.60
N GLY A 227 7.88 7.39 -8.95
CA GLY A 227 6.84 7.52 -9.97
C GLY A 227 5.78 8.54 -9.59
N ALA A 228 5.36 8.55 -8.32
CA ALA A 228 4.38 9.52 -7.84
C ALA A 228 4.89 10.96 -8.00
N ARG A 229 6.19 11.18 -7.77
CA ARG A 229 6.83 12.47 -7.99
C ARG A 229 6.85 12.85 -9.47
N SER A 230 7.28 11.95 -10.35
CA SER A 230 7.29 12.18 -11.80
C SER A 230 5.93 12.63 -12.33
N VAL A 231 4.84 12.04 -11.82
CA VAL A 231 3.46 12.43 -12.20
C VAL A 231 3.06 13.77 -11.57
N LEU A 232 3.22 13.94 -10.26
CA LEU A 232 2.70 15.11 -9.54
C LEU A 232 3.47 16.41 -9.84
N GLU A 233 4.72 16.32 -10.30
CA GLU A 233 5.51 17.47 -10.78
C GLU A 233 5.26 17.79 -12.27
N HIS A 234 4.59 16.91 -13.01
CA HIS A 234 4.31 17.12 -14.44
C HIS A 234 3.29 18.25 -14.64
N ALA A 235 3.62 19.22 -15.50
CA ALA A 235 2.75 20.35 -15.79
C ALA A 235 1.56 19.98 -16.70
N GLY A 236 0.44 20.68 -16.53
CA GLY A 236 -0.72 20.57 -17.42
C GLY A 236 -1.46 19.23 -17.34
N LEU A 237 -1.44 18.59 -16.18
CA LEU A 237 -2.35 17.48 -15.86
C LEU A 237 -3.59 18.01 -15.14
N ASP A 238 -4.72 17.36 -15.34
CA ASP A 238 -5.97 17.63 -14.63
C ASP A 238 -6.14 16.67 -13.44
N VAL A 239 -5.63 15.45 -13.53
CA VAL A 239 -5.74 14.41 -12.49
C VAL A 239 -4.48 13.54 -12.44
N ALA A 240 -4.05 13.16 -11.24
CA ALA A 240 -3.04 12.14 -11.01
C ALA A 240 -3.66 10.83 -10.49
N VAL A 241 -3.33 9.70 -11.10
CA VAL A 241 -3.80 8.36 -10.72
C VAL A 241 -2.59 7.52 -10.29
N LEU A 242 -2.42 7.32 -8.99
CA LEU A 242 -1.17 6.84 -8.40
C LEU A 242 -1.31 5.42 -7.84
N GLU A 243 -0.83 4.42 -8.59
CA GLU A 243 -0.63 3.08 -8.02
C GLU A 243 0.49 3.12 -6.97
N THR A 244 0.16 2.70 -5.75
CA THR A 244 1.09 2.69 -4.61
C THR A 244 1.20 1.29 -4.03
N ALA A 245 2.33 0.63 -4.29
CA ALA A 245 2.60 -0.71 -3.80
C ALA A 245 3.11 -0.70 -2.35
N ARG A 246 2.98 -1.86 -1.69
CA ARG A 246 3.50 -2.10 -0.33
C ARG A 246 5.00 -1.77 -0.24
N GLY A 247 5.78 -2.13 -1.27
CA GLY A 247 7.23 -1.88 -1.30
C GLY A 247 7.57 -0.41 -1.13
N GLY A 248 6.92 0.48 -1.90
CA GLY A 248 7.11 1.93 -1.78
C GLY A 248 6.81 2.44 -0.36
N ILE A 249 5.66 2.04 0.20
CA ILE A 249 5.23 2.48 1.54
C ILE A 249 6.21 2.02 2.64
N VAL A 250 6.68 0.77 2.60
CA VAL A 250 7.57 0.22 3.64
C VAL A 250 8.99 0.78 3.53
N LEU A 251 9.50 0.94 2.30
CA LEU A 251 10.89 1.31 2.08
C LEU A 251 11.15 2.81 2.23
N ARG A 252 10.17 3.64 1.86
CA ARG A 252 10.31 5.10 1.76
C ARG A 252 9.12 5.89 2.32
N GLY A 253 7.98 5.26 2.57
CA GLY A 253 6.71 5.95 2.79
C GLY A 253 6.03 6.34 1.48
N VAL A 254 4.92 7.05 1.57
CA VAL A 254 4.24 7.65 0.43
C VAL A 254 4.96 8.96 0.07
N GLY A 255 5.22 9.18 -1.22
CA GLY A 255 6.02 10.32 -1.71
C GLY A 255 5.30 11.67 -1.74
N TYR A 256 4.13 11.78 -1.11
CA TYR A 256 3.30 12.98 -1.10
C TYR A 256 2.48 13.05 0.17
N GLN A 257 2.08 14.26 0.55
CA GLN A 257 1.45 14.55 1.84
C GLN A 257 0.03 14.01 1.97
N SER A 258 -0.81 14.22 0.95
CA SER A 258 -2.21 13.76 0.95
C SER A 258 -2.71 13.46 -0.46
N ASN A 259 -3.86 12.79 -0.53
CA ASN A 259 -4.63 12.59 -1.76
C ASN A 259 -6.09 13.05 -1.58
N ASP A 260 -6.77 13.30 -2.68
CA ASP A 260 -8.17 13.74 -2.68
C ASP A 260 -9.12 12.54 -2.74
N ALA A 261 -8.67 11.42 -3.32
CA ALA A 261 -9.31 10.14 -3.15
C ALA A 261 -8.29 9.01 -2.94
N SER A 262 -8.73 7.92 -2.33
CA SER A 262 -7.94 6.69 -2.25
C SER A 262 -8.80 5.46 -2.51
N ILE A 263 -8.17 4.40 -3.00
CA ILE A 263 -8.83 3.12 -3.29
C ILE A 263 -8.01 2.00 -2.66
N LEU A 264 -8.65 1.14 -1.87
CA LEU A 264 -8.06 -0.09 -1.36
C LEU A 264 -8.85 -1.31 -1.87
N THR A 265 -8.22 -2.11 -2.74
CA THR A 265 -8.95 -3.16 -3.49
C THR A 265 -9.18 -4.46 -2.70
N ASN A 266 -8.13 -5.06 -2.14
CA ASN A 266 -8.18 -6.29 -1.35
C ASN A 266 -6.84 -6.54 -0.66
N VAL A 267 -6.84 -7.43 0.33
CA VAL A 267 -5.66 -7.91 1.03
C VAL A 267 -5.70 -9.44 1.07
N SER A 268 -4.82 -10.06 0.29
CA SER A 268 -4.60 -11.52 0.28
C SER A 268 -3.12 -11.84 0.45
N SER A 269 -2.81 -13.12 0.70
CA SER A 269 -1.43 -13.59 0.90
C SER A 269 -0.57 -13.28 -0.32
N ASP A 270 0.34 -12.34 -0.15
CA ASP A 270 1.31 -11.92 -1.15
C ASP A 270 2.41 -11.14 -0.45
N HIS A 271 3.67 -11.47 -0.75
CA HIS A 271 4.83 -10.87 -0.10
C HIS A 271 4.85 -10.98 1.44
N LEU A 272 4.18 -11.97 2.03
CA LEU A 272 4.35 -12.27 3.46
C LEU A 272 5.77 -12.77 3.70
N ASP A 273 6.27 -12.51 4.92
CA ASP A 273 7.62 -12.78 5.39
C ASP A 273 8.74 -11.99 4.71
N LEU A 274 8.37 -10.95 3.96
CA LEU A 274 9.30 -9.97 3.42
C LEU A 274 9.21 -8.67 4.21
N MET A 275 10.36 -8.10 4.55
CA MET A 275 10.49 -6.79 5.22
C MET A 275 9.74 -6.70 6.56
N GLY A 276 9.69 -7.79 7.34
CA GLY A 276 9.11 -7.81 8.69
C GLY A 276 7.57 -7.80 8.72
N LEU A 277 6.91 -8.17 7.63
CA LEU A 277 5.45 -8.31 7.54
C LEU A 277 5.06 -9.78 7.44
N HIS A 278 4.30 -10.28 8.41
CA HIS A 278 4.02 -11.71 8.57
C HIS A 278 2.53 -12.04 8.49
N THR A 279 1.65 -11.05 8.66
CA THR A 279 0.20 -11.31 8.73
C THR A 279 -0.60 -10.44 7.75
N LEU A 280 -1.77 -10.92 7.33
CA LEU A 280 -2.68 -10.12 6.49
C LEU A 280 -3.14 -8.82 7.18
N PRO A 281 -3.45 -8.78 8.50
CA PRO A 281 -3.72 -7.52 9.19
C PRO A 281 -2.60 -6.49 9.10
N GLU A 282 -1.33 -6.91 9.20
CA GLU A 282 -0.18 -6.01 9.01
C GLU A 282 -0.10 -5.48 7.57
N LEU A 283 -0.29 -6.36 6.59
CA LEU A 283 -0.32 -5.98 5.19
C LEU A 283 -1.45 -4.98 4.89
N ALA A 284 -2.62 -5.18 5.49
CA ALA A 284 -3.74 -4.24 5.42
C ALA A 284 -3.39 -2.90 6.05
N GLU A 285 -2.70 -2.88 7.19
CA GLU A 285 -2.30 -1.66 7.87
C GLU A 285 -1.29 -0.84 7.04
N VAL A 286 -0.30 -1.49 6.45
CA VAL A 286 0.66 -0.86 5.53
C VAL A 286 -0.07 -0.27 4.32
N LYS A 287 -0.91 -1.07 3.64
CA LYS A 287 -1.65 -0.59 2.45
C LYS A 287 -2.64 0.51 2.80
N SER A 288 -3.21 0.51 4.01
CA SER A 288 -4.16 1.55 4.46
C SER A 288 -3.53 2.94 4.66
N VAL A 289 -2.19 3.08 4.59
CA VAL A 289 -1.53 4.40 4.65
C VAL A 289 -2.10 5.34 3.60
N VAL A 290 -2.33 4.86 2.36
CA VAL A 290 -2.89 5.71 1.29
C VAL A 290 -4.31 6.20 1.61
N CYS A 291 -5.07 5.46 2.41
CA CYS A 291 -6.40 5.85 2.88
C CYS A 291 -6.36 6.81 4.06
N ARG A 292 -5.39 6.63 4.96
CA ARG A 292 -5.24 7.48 6.14
C ARG A 292 -4.76 8.89 5.81
N ILE A 293 -4.11 9.07 4.67
CA ILE A 293 -3.68 10.39 4.16
C ILE A 293 -4.70 11.06 3.25
N THR A 294 -5.88 10.45 3.03
CA THR A 294 -6.93 11.11 2.24
C THR A 294 -7.44 12.34 2.99
N LYS A 295 -7.53 13.47 2.28
CA LYS A 295 -7.99 14.74 2.85
C LYS A 295 -9.38 14.59 3.48
N PRO A 296 -9.70 15.33 4.57
CA PRO A 296 -10.99 15.22 5.24
C PRO A 296 -12.22 15.48 4.33
N HIS A 297 -12.07 16.29 3.29
CA HIS A 297 -13.11 16.58 2.28
C HIS A 297 -13.03 15.70 1.03
N GLY A 298 -12.09 14.74 1.00
CA GLY A 298 -11.92 13.76 -0.07
C GLY A 298 -12.83 12.54 0.08
N ALA A 299 -12.44 11.41 -0.53
CA ALA A 299 -13.16 10.14 -0.35
C ALA A 299 -12.24 8.92 -0.28
N VAL A 300 -12.56 8.00 0.63
CA VAL A 300 -11.87 6.71 0.77
C VAL A 300 -12.75 5.60 0.22
N VAL A 301 -12.32 4.98 -0.87
CA VAL A 301 -13.00 3.87 -1.54
C VAL A 301 -12.48 2.53 -1.02
N LEU A 302 -13.35 1.75 -0.38
CA LEU A 302 -12.98 0.49 0.27
C LEU A 302 -13.79 -0.68 -0.27
N ASN A 303 -13.16 -1.84 -0.45
CA ASN A 303 -13.87 -3.07 -0.74
C ASN A 303 -14.61 -3.58 0.50
N ALA A 304 -15.95 -3.67 0.44
CA ALA A 304 -16.76 -4.22 1.52
C ALA A 304 -16.76 -5.76 1.55
N ASP A 305 -16.35 -6.43 0.46
CA ASP A 305 -16.24 -7.90 0.40
C ASP A 305 -14.98 -8.43 1.11
N ASP A 306 -14.03 -7.56 1.42
CA ASP A 306 -12.81 -7.88 2.18
C ASP A 306 -12.89 -7.25 3.59
N ARG A 307 -12.93 -8.10 4.62
CA ARG A 307 -13.10 -7.65 6.01
C ARG A 307 -11.95 -6.77 6.51
N LEU A 308 -10.73 -7.04 6.09
CA LEU A 308 -9.55 -6.25 6.51
C LEU A 308 -9.61 -4.86 5.88
N VAL A 309 -9.95 -4.80 4.59
CA VAL A 309 -10.14 -3.54 3.87
C VAL A 309 -11.31 -2.75 4.45
N ALA A 310 -12.49 -3.38 4.62
CA ALA A 310 -13.66 -2.73 5.19
C ALA A 310 -13.39 -2.15 6.59
N SER A 311 -12.55 -2.81 7.39
CA SER A 311 -12.18 -2.34 8.73
C SER A 311 -11.38 -1.02 8.74
N VAL A 312 -10.74 -0.64 7.62
CA VAL A 312 -10.00 0.62 7.46
C VAL A 312 -10.92 1.83 7.61
N SER A 313 -12.22 1.70 7.33
CA SER A 313 -13.23 2.74 7.55
C SER A 313 -13.20 3.35 8.96
N ARG A 314 -12.74 2.59 9.97
CA ARG A 314 -12.65 3.04 11.37
C ARG A 314 -11.39 3.87 11.68
N ARG A 315 -10.48 4.00 10.71
CA ARG A 315 -9.15 4.59 10.87
C ARG A 315 -8.91 5.79 9.95
N VAL A 316 -9.92 6.22 9.21
CA VAL A 316 -9.84 7.34 8.25
C VAL A 316 -10.76 8.46 8.70
N ALA A 317 -10.36 9.70 8.40
CA ALA A 317 -11.16 10.89 8.71
C ALA A 317 -12.09 11.30 7.55
N ALA A 318 -11.70 10.97 6.31
CA ALA A 318 -12.46 11.29 5.11
C ALA A 318 -13.71 10.40 4.98
N PRO A 319 -14.78 10.90 4.32
CA PRO A 319 -15.94 10.10 3.95
C PRO A 319 -15.58 8.80 3.24
N VAL A 320 -16.24 7.71 3.64
CA VAL A 320 -16.02 6.38 3.05
C VAL A 320 -17.08 6.11 1.97
N SER A 321 -16.63 5.61 0.82
CA SER A 321 -17.47 4.96 -0.18
C SER A 321 -17.11 3.49 -0.26
N PHE A 322 -18.06 2.57 -0.06
CA PHE A 322 -17.78 1.15 -0.25
C PHE A 322 -17.92 0.74 -1.71
N PHE A 323 -17.24 -0.31 -2.12
CA PHE A 323 -17.65 -1.07 -3.30
C PHE A 323 -17.84 -2.54 -2.98
N SER A 324 -18.74 -3.22 -3.68
CA SER A 324 -19.14 -4.58 -3.35
C SER A 324 -19.78 -5.32 -4.52
N LEU A 325 -19.45 -6.59 -4.70
CA LEU A 325 -20.21 -7.51 -5.56
C LEU A 325 -21.47 -8.05 -4.86
N ARG A 326 -21.66 -7.73 -3.57
CA ARG A 326 -22.75 -8.18 -2.72
C ARG A 326 -23.52 -6.96 -2.19
N PRO A 327 -24.54 -6.47 -2.93
CA PRO A 327 -25.25 -5.23 -2.60
C PRO A 327 -26.02 -5.33 -1.27
N ARG A 328 -26.41 -6.55 -0.88
CA ARG A 328 -27.15 -6.85 0.35
C ARG A 328 -26.25 -7.33 1.50
N SER A 329 -24.94 -7.08 1.44
CA SER A 329 -24.06 -7.38 2.57
C SER A 329 -24.39 -6.47 3.76
N ARG A 330 -24.19 -6.99 4.98
CA ARG A 330 -24.49 -6.24 6.21
C ARG A 330 -23.69 -4.94 6.28
N GLU A 331 -22.45 -4.98 5.83
CA GLU A 331 -21.52 -3.86 5.76
C GLU A 331 -22.06 -2.76 4.85
N VAL A 332 -22.46 -3.09 3.62
CA VAL A 332 -23.02 -2.13 2.65
C VAL A 332 -24.33 -1.55 3.15
N MET A 333 -25.29 -2.40 3.53
CA MET A 333 -26.62 -1.93 3.95
C MET A 333 -26.56 -1.01 5.17
N ARG A 334 -25.70 -1.33 6.15
CA ARG A 334 -25.50 -0.46 7.33
C ARG A 334 -24.87 0.88 6.96
N HIS A 335 -23.89 0.86 6.06
CA HIS A 335 -23.18 2.08 5.64
C HIS A 335 -24.11 3.01 4.87
N VAL A 336 -24.80 2.47 3.87
CA VAL A 336 -25.76 3.21 3.04
C VAL A 336 -26.94 3.71 3.88
N GLY A 337 -27.47 2.88 4.80
CA GLY A 337 -28.53 3.29 5.73
C GLY A 337 -28.14 4.42 6.70
N ARG A 338 -26.86 4.78 6.80
CA ARG A 338 -26.36 5.94 7.55
C ARG A 338 -26.05 7.15 6.65
N GLY A 339 -26.51 7.13 5.40
CA GLY A 339 -26.20 8.16 4.41
C GLY A 339 -24.83 7.99 3.74
N GLY A 340 -24.19 6.83 3.89
CA GLY A 340 -22.94 6.51 3.22
C GLY A 340 -23.14 6.22 1.72
N ARG A 341 -22.06 6.40 0.95
CA ARG A 341 -22.04 6.04 -0.49
C ARG A 341 -21.51 4.63 -0.72
N ALA A 342 -22.00 3.97 -1.77
CA ALA A 342 -21.44 2.69 -2.22
C ALA A 342 -21.60 2.44 -3.73
N MET A 343 -20.63 1.77 -4.35
CA MET A 343 -20.73 1.22 -5.70
C MET A 343 -20.96 -0.29 -5.65
N VAL A 344 -22.10 -0.76 -6.15
CA VAL A 344 -22.48 -2.18 -6.03
C VAL A 344 -22.82 -2.81 -7.37
N LEU A 345 -22.60 -4.13 -7.47
CA LEU A 345 -23.20 -4.93 -8.52
C LEU A 345 -24.60 -5.37 -8.09
N ASP A 346 -25.64 -4.93 -8.78
CA ASP A 346 -27.03 -5.25 -8.44
C ASP A 346 -27.84 -5.59 -9.69
N ASP A 347 -28.37 -6.81 -9.74
CA ASP A 347 -29.08 -7.37 -10.91
C ASP A 347 -28.31 -7.20 -12.25
N GLY A 348 -27.00 -7.39 -12.22
CA GLY A 348 -26.13 -7.25 -13.39
C GLY A 348 -25.75 -5.81 -13.75
N TRP A 349 -26.21 -4.82 -13.00
CA TRP A 349 -25.84 -3.41 -13.17
C TRP A 349 -24.77 -2.99 -12.18
N LEU A 350 -23.82 -2.16 -12.62
CA LEU A 350 -23.04 -1.31 -11.74
C LEU A 350 -23.93 -0.16 -11.28
N VAL A 351 -24.06 0.01 -9.98
CA VAL A 351 -25.01 0.94 -9.37
C VAL A 351 -24.31 1.80 -8.31
N GLU A 352 -24.51 3.11 -8.38
CA GLU A 352 -24.20 4.05 -7.31
C GLU A 352 -25.36 4.09 -6.30
N LEU A 353 -25.04 3.86 -5.04
CA LEU A 353 -25.92 4.08 -3.89
C LEU A 353 -25.44 5.33 -3.15
N ASP A 354 -26.33 6.29 -2.95
CA ASP A 354 -26.08 7.50 -2.16
C ASP A 354 -27.24 7.72 -1.18
N GLY A 355 -27.08 7.20 0.03
CA GLY A 355 -28.18 7.11 1.00
C GLY A 355 -29.36 6.33 0.42
N ALA A 356 -30.50 7.01 0.22
CA ALA A 356 -31.70 6.41 -0.36
C ALA A 356 -31.70 6.40 -1.90
N HIS A 357 -30.80 7.14 -2.54
CA HIS A 357 -30.75 7.27 -3.99
C HIS A 357 -29.99 6.10 -4.62
N ARG A 358 -30.51 5.60 -5.74
CA ARG A 358 -29.95 4.48 -6.49
C ARG A 358 -29.86 4.88 -7.97
N THR A 359 -28.66 4.88 -8.50
CA THR A 359 -28.39 5.30 -9.90
C THR A 359 -27.66 4.18 -10.63
N ARG A 360 -28.24 3.70 -11.74
CA ARG A 360 -27.59 2.73 -12.63
C ARG A 360 -26.54 3.45 -13.47
N ILE A 361 -25.36 2.84 -13.60
CA ILE A 361 -24.24 3.39 -14.37
C ILE A 361 -24.13 2.65 -15.71
N LEU A 362 -23.85 1.35 -15.64
CA LEU A 362 -23.53 0.52 -16.79
C LEU A 362 -23.88 -0.93 -16.46
N ARG A 363 -24.37 -1.72 -17.42
CA ARG A 363 -24.47 -3.17 -17.21
C ARG A 363 -23.08 -3.78 -17.18
N ALA A 364 -22.86 -4.74 -16.28
CA ALA A 364 -21.56 -5.40 -16.17
C ALA A 364 -21.12 -6.04 -17.50
N ASP A 365 -22.05 -6.59 -18.28
CA ASP A 365 -21.79 -7.23 -19.57
C ASP A 365 -21.46 -6.25 -20.72
N GLU A 366 -21.76 -4.96 -20.56
CA GLU A 366 -21.40 -3.91 -21.51
C GLU A 366 -19.96 -3.40 -21.32
N ALA A 367 -19.33 -3.65 -20.17
CA ALA A 367 -17.94 -3.30 -19.92
C ALA A 367 -17.02 -4.42 -20.47
N PRO A 368 -16.22 -4.21 -21.52
CA PRO A 368 -15.46 -5.28 -22.17
C PRO A 368 -14.51 -6.02 -21.23
N ALA A 369 -13.91 -5.29 -20.28
CA ALA A 369 -12.99 -5.88 -19.30
C ALA A 369 -13.62 -6.90 -18.35
N THR A 370 -14.95 -6.98 -18.26
CA THR A 370 -15.64 -7.99 -17.43
C THR A 370 -15.87 -9.30 -18.18
N LEU A 371 -15.56 -9.38 -19.48
CA LEU A 371 -15.82 -10.54 -20.33
C LEU A 371 -17.29 -11.00 -20.25
N LEU A 372 -18.22 -10.13 -20.64
CA LEU A 372 -19.67 -10.38 -20.55
C LEU A 372 -20.13 -10.70 -19.12
N GLY A 373 -19.49 -10.07 -18.13
CA GLY A 373 -19.77 -10.28 -16.71
C GLY A 373 -19.15 -11.55 -16.10
N MET A 374 -18.42 -12.37 -16.87
CA MET A 374 -17.77 -13.59 -16.35
C MET A 374 -16.59 -13.29 -15.42
N ALA A 375 -15.81 -12.24 -15.71
CA ALA A 375 -14.68 -11.80 -14.90
C ALA A 375 -15.15 -10.96 -13.71
N ARG A 376 -15.72 -11.62 -12.69
CA ARG A 376 -16.26 -10.96 -11.49
C ARG A 376 -15.26 -10.06 -10.77
N HIS A 377 -13.98 -10.42 -10.77
CA HIS A 377 -12.92 -9.60 -10.19
C HIS A 377 -12.76 -8.25 -10.93
N ASN A 378 -12.94 -8.24 -12.25
CA ASN A 378 -12.92 -7.01 -13.04
C ASN A 378 -14.20 -6.19 -12.89
N ILE A 379 -15.34 -6.80 -12.57
CA ILE A 379 -16.51 -6.04 -12.09
C ILE A 379 -16.14 -5.30 -10.80
N GLY A 380 -15.47 -5.97 -9.85
CA GLY A 380 -14.97 -5.34 -8.62
C GLY A 380 -14.02 -4.17 -8.90
N ASN A 381 -13.04 -4.36 -9.80
CA ASN A 381 -12.12 -3.30 -10.23
C ASN A 381 -12.87 -2.13 -10.89
N ALA A 382 -13.89 -2.41 -11.72
CA ALA A 382 -14.71 -1.39 -12.38
C ALA A 382 -15.56 -0.60 -11.37
N LEU A 383 -16.14 -1.26 -10.37
CA LEU A 383 -16.85 -0.59 -9.27
C LEU A 383 -15.91 0.31 -8.45
N ALA A 384 -14.69 -0.14 -8.19
CA ALA A 384 -13.67 0.63 -7.49
C ALA A 384 -13.22 1.86 -8.31
N ALA A 385 -12.96 1.67 -9.61
CA ALA A 385 -12.62 2.76 -10.54
C ALA A 385 -13.77 3.77 -10.67
N ALA A 386 -15.02 3.30 -10.82
CA ALA A 386 -16.20 4.15 -10.83
C ALA A 386 -16.32 4.99 -9.55
N ALA A 387 -16.16 4.38 -8.37
CA ALA A 387 -16.19 5.10 -7.10
C ALA A 387 -15.07 6.16 -7.00
N GLY A 388 -13.85 5.83 -7.44
CA GLY A 388 -12.72 6.77 -7.47
C GLY A 388 -12.92 7.92 -8.45
N ALA A 389 -13.50 7.66 -9.63
CA ALA A 389 -13.83 8.69 -10.61
C ALA A 389 -14.89 9.65 -10.09
N ARG A 390 -15.95 9.11 -9.48
CA ARG A 390 -17.03 9.89 -8.84
C ARG A 390 -16.52 10.74 -7.69
N ALA A 391 -15.56 10.24 -6.91
CA ALA A 391 -14.94 11.01 -5.83
C ALA A 391 -14.20 12.27 -6.31
N LEU A 392 -13.76 12.31 -7.57
CA LEU A 392 -13.12 13.46 -8.21
C LEU A 392 -14.04 14.22 -9.17
N GLY A 393 -15.35 13.95 -9.10
CA GLY A 393 -16.36 14.72 -9.82
C GLY A 393 -16.58 14.30 -11.27
N ALA A 394 -16.19 13.08 -11.68
CA ALA A 394 -16.67 12.53 -12.96
C ALA A 394 -18.20 12.35 -12.91
N THR A 395 -18.91 12.56 -14.01
CA THR A 395 -20.36 12.30 -14.10
C THR A 395 -20.66 10.80 -14.23
N ILE A 396 -21.92 10.40 -14.05
CA ILE A 396 -22.32 8.99 -14.24
C ILE A 396 -22.12 8.59 -15.71
N GLU A 397 -22.39 9.52 -16.62
CA GLU A 397 -22.25 9.37 -18.06
C GLU A 397 -20.79 9.20 -18.46
N GLU A 398 -19.87 10.01 -17.91
CA GLU A 398 -18.43 9.88 -18.13
C GLU A 398 -17.90 8.53 -17.64
N VAL A 399 -18.33 8.10 -16.45
CA VAL A 399 -17.94 6.78 -15.90
C VAL A 399 -18.47 5.65 -16.78
N ALA A 400 -19.74 5.71 -17.19
CA ALA A 400 -20.34 4.69 -18.04
C ALA A 400 -19.66 4.64 -19.43
N ALA A 401 -19.36 5.80 -20.03
CA ALA A 401 -18.67 5.89 -21.32
C ALA A 401 -17.26 5.30 -21.22
N GLY A 402 -16.47 5.71 -20.22
CA GLY A 402 -15.11 5.21 -20.03
C GLY A 402 -15.05 3.71 -19.77
N LEU A 403 -15.90 3.16 -18.90
CA LEU A 403 -15.93 1.71 -18.65
C LEU A 403 -16.38 0.91 -19.87
N ARG A 404 -17.23 1.48 -20.73
CA ARG A 404 -17.70 0.84 -21.97
C ARG A 404 -16.64 0.87 -23.07
N SER A 405 -15.80 1.90 -23.14
CA SER A 405 -14.72 2.01 -24.14
C SER A 405 -13.40 1.36 -23.72
N TYR A 406 -13.22 1.04 -22.44
CA TYR A 406 -11.97 0.43 -21.95
C TYR A 406 -11.80 -1.02 -22.44
N LEU A 407 -10.77 -1.24 -23.25
CA LEU A 407 -10.37 -2.55 -23.77
C LEU A 407 -9.05 -3.01 -23.09
N PRO A 408 -9.03 -4.17 -22.40
CA PRO A 408 -7.81 -4.70 -21.79
C PRO A 408 -6.93 -5.38 -22.86
N SER A 409 -6.34 -4.58 -23.75
CA SER A 409 -5.42 -5.04 -24.79
C SER A 409 -4.00 -5.24 -24.25
N ALA A 410 -3.12 -5.82 -25.07
CA ALA A 410 -1.71 -5.99 -24.72
C ALA A 410 -0.98 -4.64 -24.58
N GLU A 411 -1.45 -3.62 -25.31
CA GLU A 411 -0.91 -2.26 -25.29
C GLU A 411 -1.42 -1.48 -24.08
N LEU A 412 -2.73 -1.51 -23.82
CA LEU A 412 -3.36 -0.74 -22.75
C LEU A 412 -3.27 -1.41 -21.38
N ALA A 413 -3.15 -2.72 -21.32
CA ALA A 413 -3.14 -3.49 -20.07
C ALA A 413 -2.33 -4.79 -20.22
N PRO A 414 -1.00 -4.70 -20.47
CA PRO A 414 -0.15 -5.86 -20.72
C PRO A 414 -0.23 -6.89 -19.58
N GLY A 415 -0.56 -8.12 -19.94
CA GLY A 415 -0.70 -9.24 -19.01
C GLY A 415 -1.84 -9.09 -18.00
N ARG A 416 -2.88 -8.30 -18.28
CA ARG A 416 -4.06 -8.16 -17.40
C ARG A 416 -5.29 -8.73 -18.10
N LEU A 417 -5.50 -10.03 -17.92
CA LEU A 417 -6.59 -10.80 -18.53
C LEU A 417 -6.68 -10.61 -20.07
N ASN A 418 -5.54 -10.52 -20.75
CA ASN A 418 -5.54 -10.37 -22.20
C ASN A 418 -6.01 -11.66 -22.87
N LEU A 419 -6.97 -11.54 -23.78
CA LEU A 419 -7.54 -12.66 -24.52
C LEU A 419 -7.01 -12.69 -25.95
N TYR A 420 -6.48 -13.84 -26.34
CA TYR A 420 -6.11 -14.14 -27.72
C TYR A 420 -6.94 -15.31 -28.21
N ARG A 421 -7.52 -15.18 -29.40
CA ARG A 421 -8.34 -16.24 -30.00
C ARG A 421 -7.73 -16.67 -31.32
N ARG A 422 -7.56 -17.98 -31.49
CA ARG A 422 -7.20 -18.60 -32.76
C ARG A 422 -8.13 -19.79 -32.97
N GLU A 423 -9.05 -19.67 -33.92
CA GLU A 423 -10.08 -20.69 -34.19
C GLU A 423 -10.88 -21.04 -32.91
N GLU A 424 -10.79 -22.29 -32.46
CA GLU A 424 -11.43 -22.81 -31.25
C GLU A 424 -10.59 -22.65 -29.98
N LEU A 425 -9.31 -22.26 -30.11
CA LEU A 425 -8.37 -22.04 -29.03
C LEU A 425 -8.51 -20.61 -28.48
N VAL A 426 -8.65 -20.52 -27.17
CA VAL A 426 -8.59 -19.27 -26.42
C VAL A 426 -7.36 -19.33 -25.51
N VAL A 427 -6.51 -18.32 -25.60
CA VAL A 427 -5.34 -18.13 -24.74
C VAL A 427 -5.59 -16.92 -23.85
N ILE A 428 -5.49 -17.12 -22.53
CA ILE A 428 -5.58 -16.07 -21.53
C ILE A 428 -4.16 -15.80 -21.03
N VAL A 429 -3.71 -14.56 -21.12
CA VAL A 429 -2.43 -14.11 -20.56
C VAL A 429 -2.71 -13.20 -19.38
N ASP A 430 -2.24 -13.58 -18.20
CA ASP A 430 -2.44 -12.83 -16.96
C ASP A 430 -1.18 -12.82 -16.06
N PHE A 431 -1.05 -11.77 -15.24
CA PHE A 431 0.05 -11.53 -14.30
C PHE A 431 -0.23 -12.09 -12.89
N ALA A 432 -1.24 -12.95 -12.74
CA ALA A 432 -1.52 -13.69 -11.53
C ALA A 432 -0.26 -14.45 -11.06
N HIS A 433 0.23 -14.08 -9.86
CA HIS A 433 1.49 -14.59 -9.31
C HIS A 433 1.37 -15.04 -7.84
N ASN A 434 0.14 -15.05 -7.31
CA ASN A 434 -0.22 -15.56 -6.00
C ASN A 434 -1.47 -16.46 -6.11
N GLU A 435 -1.77 -17.20 -5.04
CA GLU A 435 -2.88 -18.16 -4.99
C GLU A 435 -4.25 -17.55 -5.32
N ALA A 436 -4.52 -16.36 -4.78
CA ALA A 436 -5.78 -15.66 -5.01
C ALA A 436 -5.92 -15.21 -6.48
N GLY A 437 -4.86 -14.63 -7.05
CA GLY A 437 -4.84 -14.20 -8.46
C GLY A 437 -5.02 -15.38 -9.41
N LEU A 438 -4.30 -16.48 -9.17
CA LEU A 438 -4.41 -17.68 -10.00
C LEU A 438 -5.84 -18.25 -9.97
N SER A 439 -6.43 -18.35 -8.78
CA SER A 439 -7.80 -18.85 -8.61
C SER A 439 -8.80 -18.04 -9.44
N VAL A 440 -8.66 -16.71 -9.41
CA VAL A 440 -9.53 -15.79 -10.15
C VAL A 440 -9.39 -15.95 -11.68
N VAL A 441 -8.17 -16.15 -12.19
CA VAL A 441 -7.95 -16.40 -13.63
C VAL A 441 -8.55 -17.75 -14.05
N LEU A 442 -8.41 -18.77 -13.21
CA LEU A 442 -8.98 -20.09 -13.45
C LEU A 442 -10.52 -20.07 -13.42
N ASP A 443 -11.14 -19.25 -12.56
CA ASP A 443 -12.60 -19.07 -12.55
C ASP A 443 -13.11 -18.54 -13.90
N VAL A 444 -12.38 -17.58 -14.50
CA VAL A 444 -12.69 -17.06 -15.83
C VAL A 444 -12.50 -18.14 -16.89
N ALA A 445 -11.37 -18.83 -16.87
CA ALA A 445 -11.05 -19.88 -17.85
C ALA A 445 -12.10 -21.01 -17.84
N GLU A 446 -12.52 -21.44 -16.64
CA GLU A 446 -13.57 -22.44 -16.48
C GLU A 446 -14.93 -21.94 -16.97
N GLY A 447 -15.29 -20.68 -16.68
CA GLY A 447 -16.50 -20.06 -17.20
C GLY A 447 -16.55 -20.05 -18.73
N MET A 448 -15.41 -19.79 -19.37
CA MET A 448 -15.25 -19.83 -20.82
C MET A 448 -15.21 -21.25 -21.41
N SER A 449 -14.79 -22.25 -20.62
CA SER A 449 -14.65 -23.64 -21.07
C SER A 449 -15.99 -24.38 -21.29
N GLY A 450 -17.11 -23.75 -20.92
CA GLY A 450 -18.48 -24.26 -21.07
C GLY A 450 -18.99 -25.06 -19.86
N SER A 451 -20.31 -25.20 -19.73
CA SER A 451 -20.93 -25.94 -18.60
C SER A 451 -20.78 -27.45 -18.73
N ARG A 452 -20.86 -28.19 -17.61
CA ARG A 452 -20.90 -29.67 -17.57
C ARG A 452 -21.94 -30.34 -18.48
N ARG A 453 -22.96 -29.61 -18.95
CA ARG A 453 -23.96 -30.10 -19.92
C ARG A 453 -23.47 -30.12 -21.37
N ARG A 454 -22.42 -29.36 -21.70
CA ARG A 454 -21.66 -29.46 -22.97
C ARG A 454 -20.33 -30.14 -22.67
N ARG A 455 -19.68 -30.77 -23.67
CA ARG A 455 -18.31 -31.27 -23.48
C ARG A 455 -17.40 -30.09 -23.13
N ARG A 456 -16.96 -30.02 -21.87
CA ARG A 456 -16.02 -29.00 -21.38
C ARG A 456 -14.77 -29.05 -22.26
N LYS A 457 -14.32 -27.90 -22.76
CA LYS A 457 -13.04 -27.82 -23.46
C LYS A 457 -11.89 -28.08 -22.47
N PRO A 458 -10.82 -28.78 -22.88
CA PRO A 458 -9.69 -29.06 -22.01
C PRO A 458 -8.98 -27.75 -21.60
N LEU A 459 -8.65 -27.63 -20.32
CA LEU A 459 -7.95 -26.49 -19.73
C LEU A 459 -6.46 -26.81 -19.57
N THR A 460 -5.62 -26.07 -20.29
CA THR A 460 -4.16 -26.12 -20.12
C THR A 460 -3.70 -24.89 -19.33
N VAL A 461 -2.92 -25.10 -18.28
CA VAL A 461 -2.37 -24.04 -17.44
C VAL A 461 -0.85 -24.05 -17.56
N VAL A 462 -0.27 -22.88 -17.85
CA VAL A 462 1.17 -22.64 -17.80
C VAL A 462 1.42 -21.68 -16.65
N VAL A 463 2.14 -22.12 -15.61
CA VAL A 463 2.35 -21.33 -14.40
C VAL A 463 3.84 -21.16 -14.10
N GLY A 464 4.22 -19.94 -13.73
CA GLY A 464 5.54 -19.58 -13.23
C GLY A 464 5.41 -18.34 -12.35
N THR A 465 6.32 -18.15 -11.41
CA THR A 465 6.31 -16.99 -10.50
C THR A 465 7.72 -16.57 -10.15
N ALA A 466 7.84 -15.43 -9.46
CA ALA A 466 9.12 -14.87 -9.03
C ALA A 466 9.72 -15.65 -7.86
N GLY A 467 11.05 -15.69 -7.78
CA GLY A 467 11.78 -16.46 -6.79
C GLY A 467 11.81 -15.86 -5.37
N ASP A 468 11.34 -14.64 -5.16
CA ASP A 468 11.25 -13.98 -3.83
C ASP A 468 10.03 -14.43 -3.01
N ARG A 469 9.32 -15.49 -3.43
CA ARG A 469 8.14 -16.03 -2.75
C ARG A 469 8.48 -17.18 -1.79
N PRO A 470 7.88 -17.27 -0.60
CA PRO A 470 8.05 -18.44 0.27
C PRO A 470 7.68 -19.75 -0.44
N ASP A 471 8.34 -20.85 -0.09
CA ASP A 471 8.10 -22.17 -0.68
C ASP A 471 6.63 -22.60 -0.58
N ASP A 472 5.99 -22.33 0.56
CA ASP A 472 4.59 -22.73 0.77
C ASP A 472 3.64 -22.01 -0.19
N THR A 473 3.91 -20.75 -0.52
CA THR A 473 3.19 -20.00 -1.57
C THR A 473 3.40 -20.65 -2.94
N LEU A 474 4.64 -21.07 -3.27
CA LEU A 474 4.92 -21.75 -4.53
C LEU A 474 4.16 -23.08 -4.64
N ARG A 475 4.19 -23.89 -3.57
CA ARG A 475 3.46 -25.15 -3.46
C ARG A 475 1.95 -24.93 -3.54
N GLY A 476 1.43 -23.86 -2.92
CA GLY A 476 0.03 -23.47 -2.99
C GLY A 476 -0.44 -23.15 -4.40
N ILE A 477 0.33 -22.33 -5.13
CA ILE A 477 0.08 -22.01 -6.55
C ILE A 477 0.06 -23.30 -7.39
N GLY A 478 1.07 -24.16 -7.24
CA GLY A 478 1.16 -25.43 -7.96
C GLY A 478 -0.02 -26.36 -7.66
N ARG A 479 -0.44 -26.45 -6.39
CA ARG A 479 -1.60 -27.25 -5.96
C ARG A 479 -2.90 -26.76 -6.60
N ILE A 480 -3.17 -25.45 -6.58
CA ILE A 480 -4.37 -24.86 -7.18
C ILE A 480 -4.41 -25.14 -8.69
N ALA A 481 -3.27 -24.94 -9.37
CA ALA A 481 -3.17 -25.21 -10.80
C ALA A 481 -3.42 -26.70 -11.12
N ALA A 482 -2.77 -27.61 -10.39
CA ALA A 482 -2.89 -29.05 -10.61
C ALA A 482 -4.30 -29.60 -10.33
N GLN A 483 -5.03 -29.01 -9.38
CA GLN A 483 -6.40 -29.43 -9.04
C GLN A 483 -7.44 -29.04 -10.11
N ARG A 484 -7.17 -27.99 -10.90
CA ARG A 484 -8.16 -27.40 -11.81
C ARG A 484 -7.83 -27.62 -13.29
N ALA A 485 -6.54 -27.74 -13.62
CA ALA A 485 -6.09 -27.93 -15.00
C ALA A 485 -6.22 -29.39 -15.46
N ASP A 486 -6.53 -29.59 -16.74
CA ASP A 486 -6.42 -30.90 -17.40
C ASP A 486 -4.96 -31.18 -17.82
N ARG A 487 -4.19 -30.12 -18.08
CA ARG A 487 -2.75 -30.17 -18.36
C ARG A 487 -2.04 -29.02 -17.67
N LEU A 488 -0.96 -29.31 -16.94
CA LEU A 488 -0.17 -28.32 -16.22
C LEU A 488 1.27 -28.31 -16.75
N PHE A 489 1.75 -27.12 -17.12
CA PHE A 489 3.15 -26.86 -17.40
C PHE A 489 3.69 -25.90 -16.35
N VAL A 490 4.77 -26.31 -15.67
CA VAL A 490 5.51 -25.46 -14.75
C VAL A 490 6.66 -24.82 -15.52
N LYS A 491 6.71 -23.49 -15.49
CA LYS A 491 7.69 -22.68 -16.23
C LYS A 491 8.68 -22.04 -15.27
N GLU A 492 9.97 -22.22 -15.55
CA GLU A 492 11.04 -21.44 -14.92
C GLU A 492 10.96 -19.96 -15.34
N THR A 493 10.98 -19.05 -14.37
CA THR A 493 10.97 -17.61 -14.61
C THR A 493 12.37 -17.04 -14.37
N LEU A 494 13.34 -17.49 -15.19
CA LEU A 494 14.79 -17.27 -14.97
C LEU A 494 15.20 -15.79 -14.85
N ARG A 495 14.47 -14.87 -15.47
CA ARG A 495 14.72 -13.42 -15.34
C ARG A 495 14.27 -12.83 -14.01
N TYR A 496 13.49 -13.55 -13.21
CA TYR A 496 12.89 -13.09 -11.96
C TYR A 496 13.21 -14.01 -10.78
N LEU A 497 14.43 -14.53 -10.71
CA LEU A 497 14.90 -15.34 -9.57
C LEU A 497 14.91 -14.56 -8.26
N ARG A 498 15.16 -13.25 -8.29
CA ARG A 498 15.07 -12.34 -7.12
C ARG A 498 15.73 -12.89 -5.85
N GLY A 499 16.93 -13.44 -5.99
CA GLY A 499 17.74 -13.97 -4.89
C GLY A 499 17.54 -15.46 -4.60
N ARG A 500 16.59 -16.15 -5.25
CA ARG A 500 16.49 -17.62 -5.22
C ARG A 500 17.47 -18.24 -6.22
N THR A 501 18.02 -19.39 -5.86
CA THR A 501 18.79 -20.24 -6.77
C THR A 501 17.91 -20.77 -7.90
N ARG A 502 18.54 -21.28 -8.96
CA ARG A 502 17.81 -21.96 -10.03
C ARG A 502 17.30 -23.33 -9.59
N GLU A 503 18.15 -24.06 -8.86
CA GLU A 503 17.78 -25.25 -8.07
C GLU A 503 16.66 -24.90 -7.09
#